data_AF-A0AA36MX47-F1
#
_entry.id   AF-A0AA36MX47-F1
#
_cell.length_a   1.000
_cell.length_b   1.000
_cell.length_c   1.000
_cell.angle_alpha   90.00
_cell.angle_beta   90.00
_cell.angle_gamma   90.00
#
_symmetry.space_group_name_H-M   'P 1'
#
loop_
_entity.id
_entity.type
_entity.pdbx_description
1 polymer ?
#
loop_
_entity_poly.entity_id
_entity_poly.type
_entity_poly.pdbx_seq_one_letter_code
_entity_poly.pdbx_strand_id
1 'polypeptide(L)'
;MAMVFSVSLAGGATYEVEAEPRDSVSHLRLKLEKQIEVPEACYLKMFHSTEVLPEGKLVSELDAEQPIFAVVARETDVEKLLQAAGSYNGYKELLKRAGSPGGATNIKVIPVIPSILAVLEDMGGLPVTIEHLKSTEHGLEMSTQGHLLLPALNAEPLLSLNKKERFSKVVYRVQLNSDAYNRGLGVVFQQSPFMDSTVDSKGLPSYIYNGYGLEGDKNCNAIKFHPAMEQGQLRVEGVGGFGNSDMGFTPQNWTQSGHKFHSFEVTIGADGKNNLRVVGTEGEIFKKSWKNILTDGKHLPALHGWLDMGGEALMLGKIALEVHLA
;
A
#
# COMPACT_ATOMS: atom_id res chain seq x y z
N MET A 1 -30.53 12.45 18.64
CA MET A 1 -31.45 12.63 17.50
C MET A 1 -30.96 11.71 16.41
N ALA A 2 -31.88 11.01 15.73
CA ALA A 2 -31.52 10.22 14.56
C ALA A 2 -30.88 11.14 13.50
N MET A 3 -29.83 10.63 12.87
CA MET A 3 -29.13 11.25 11.76
C MET A 3 -29.71 10.66 10.48
N VAL A 4 -29.87 11.47 9.43
CA VAL A 4 -30.34 11.01 8.13
C VAL A 4 -29.17 11.13 7.16
N PHE A 5 -28.83 10.03 6.50
CA PHE A 5 -27.78 9.98 5.50
C PHE A 5 -28.38 9.81 4.11
N SER A 6 -27.96 10.66 3.18
CA SER A 6 -28.24 10.48 1.76
C SER A 6 -27.23 9.50 1.15
N VAL A 7 -27.70 8.34 0.69
CA VAL A 7 -26.86 7.28 0.12
C VAL A 7 -27.14 7.14 -1.37
N SER A 8 -26.14 7.44 -2.20
CA SER A 8 -26.23 7.34 -3.66
C SER A 8 -25.57 6.06 -4.17
N LEU A 9 -26.27 5.29 -4.98
CA LEU A 9 -25.75 4.09 -5.64
C LEU A 9 -25.03 4.43 -6.95
N ALA A 10 -24.12 3.56 -7.39
CA ALA A 10 -23.44 3.69 -8.70
C ALA A 10 -24.40 3.78 -9.91
N GLY A 11 -25.62 3.24 -9.79
CA GLY A 11 -26.66 3.35 -10.81
C GLY A 11 -27.38 4.71 -10.84
N GLY A 12 -27.01 5.66 -9.99
CA GLY A 12 -27.60 7.00 -9.90
C GLY A 12 -28.85 7.10 -9.00
N ALA A 13 -29.32 5.99 -8.42
CA ALA A 13 -30.40 6.00 -7.44
C ALA A 13 -29.90 6.52 -6.08
N THR A 14 -30.73 7.28 -5.36
CA THR A 14 -30.42 7.82 -4.04
C THR A 14 -31.47 7.42 -3.02
N TYR A 15 -31.03 7.11 -1.80
CA TYR A 15 -31.86 6.63 -0.70
C TYR A 15 -31.55 7.43 0.56
N GLU A 16 -32.56 7.69 1.38
CA GLU A 16 -32.36 8.28 2.71
C GLU A 16 -32.38 7.17 3.76
N VAL A 17 -31.36 7.15 4.61
CA VAL A 17 -31.19 6.11 5.62
C VAL A 17 -31.04 6.75 7.00
N GLU A 18 -32.00 6.49 7.89
CA GLU A 18 -31.96 6.99 9.26
C GLU A 18 -31.10 6.10 10.16
N ALA A 19 -30.14 6.69 10.89
CA ALA A 19 -29.27 5.99 11.83
C ALA A 19 -29.17 6.71 13.18
N GLU A 20 -29.06 5.94 14.25
CA GLU A 20 -28.76 6.50 15.57
C GLU A 20 -27.26 6.79 15.67
N PRO A 21 -26.79 7.82 16.39
CA PRO A 21 -25.36 8.13 16.50
C PRO A 21 -24.47 6.96 16.96
N ARG A 22 -25.02 6.04 17.75
CA ARG A 22 -24.34 4.83 18.24
C ARG A 22 -24.34 3.66 17.26
N ASP A 23 -25.11 3.75 16.17
CA ASP A 23 -25.12 2.74 15.13
C ASP A 23 -23.73 2.71 14.48
N SER A 24 -23.30 1.53 14.07
CA SER A 24 -22.11 1.40 13.24
C SER A 24 -22.47 1.46 11.75
N VAL A 25 -21.48 1.61 10.90
CA VAL A 25 -21.59 1.51 9.44
C VAL A 25 -22.30 0.21 9.02
N SER A 26 -22.05 -0.92 9.70
CA SER A 26 -22.77 -2.16 9.43
C SER A 26 -24.29 -2.07 9.68
N HIS A 27 -24.72 -1.34 10.71
CA HIS A 27 -26.15 -1.09 10.96
C HIS A 27 -26.74 -0.19 9.89
N LEU A 28 -26.03 0.86 9.47
CA LEU A 28 -26.45 1.74 8.38
C LEU A 28 -26.63 0.96 7.07
N ARG A 29 -25.67 0.07 6.74
CA ARG A 29 -25.73 -0.82 5.59
C ARG A 29 -26.96 -1.72 5.63
N LEU A 30 -27.16 -2.43 6.74
CA LEU A 30 -28.32 -3.33 6.92
C LEU A 30 -29.66 -2.59 6.78
N LYS A 31 -29.72 -1.30 7.11
CA LYS A 31 -30.91 -0.48 6.89
C LYS A 31 -31.11 -0.15 5.42
N LEU A 32 -30.04 0.15 4.68
CA LEU A 32 -30.11 0.37 3.23
C LEU A 32 -30.43 -0.92 2.45
N GLU A 33 -29.87 -2.06 2.85
CA GLU A 33 -30.15 -3.38 2.26
C GLU A 33 -31.61 -3.82 2.41
N LYS A 34 -32.39 -3.20 3.31
CA LYS A 34 -33.85 -3.39 3.37
C LYS A 34 -34.62 -2.60 2.31
N GLN A 35 -33.99 -1.59 1.71
CA GLN A 35 -34.58 -0.72 0.70
C GLN A 35 -34.17 -1.12 -0.73
N ILE A 36 -33.12 -1.93 -0.88
CA ILE A 36 -32.55 -2.31 -2.18
C ILE A 36 -32.33 -3.82 -2.26
N GLU A 37 -32.33 -4.36 -3.47
CA GLU A 37 -31.93 -5.74 -3.70
C GLU A 37 -30.40 -5.83 -3.76
N VAL A 38 -29.80 -6.61 -2.84
CA VAL A 38 -28.40 -7.01 -2.91
C VAL A 38 -28.35 -8.49 -3.29
N PRO A 39 -27.81 -8.85 -4.47
CA PRO A 39 -27.74 -10.23 -4.90
C PRO A 39 -27.00 -11.12 -3.90
N GLU A 40 -27.34 -12.40 -3.86
CA GLU A 40 -26.63 -13.39 -3.06
C GLU A 40 -25.12 -13.39 -3.42
N ALA A 41 -24.26 -13.55 -2.41
CA ALA A 41 -22.81 -13.41 -2.50
C ALA A 41 -22.29 -12.01 -2.90
N CYS A 42 -23.16 -11.01 -3.02
CA CYS A 42 -22.76 -9.61 -3.11
C CYS A 42 -22.90 -8.91 -1.76
N TYR A 43 -22.31 -7.73 -1.70
CA TYR A 43 -22.24 -6.92 -0.50
C TYR A 43 -22.35 -5.44 -0.87
N LEU A 44 -23.01 -4.66 -0.02
CA LEU A 44 -23.12 -3.22 -0.22
C LEU A 44 -21.95 -2.47 0.41
N LYS A 45 -20.97 -2.13 -0.42
CA LYS A 45 -19.79 -1.37 -0.01
C LYS A 45 -20.12 0.11 0.02
N MET A 46 -19.85 0.77 1.15
CA MET A 46 -20.15 2.18 1.34
C MET A 46 -18.86 3.01 1.42
N PHE A 47 -18.92 4.19 0.84
CA PHE A 47 -17.85 5.16 0.76
C PHE A 47 -18.37 6.49 1.29
N HIS A 48 -17.53 7.20 2.03
CA HIS A 48 -17.83 8.55 2.44
C HIS A 48 -16.69 9.43 2.00
N SER A 49 -17.00 10.43 1.17
CA SER A 49 -15.99 11.10 0.33
C SER A 49 -15.25 10.09 -0.56
N THR A 50 -13.98 9.79 -0.26
CA THR A 50 -13.13 8.86 -1.03
C THR A 50 -12.71 7.63 -0.24
N GLU A 51 -13.15 7.50 1.02
CA GLU A 51 -12.74 6.41 1.91
C GLU A 51 -13.81 5.32 1.98
N VAL A 52 -13.39 4.06 1.88
CA VAL A 52 -14.26 2.92 2.21
C VAL A 52 -14.58 2.96 3.70
N LEU A 53 -15.86 2.89 4.04
CA LEU A 53 -16.32 2.89 5.41
C LEU A 53 -16.12 1.51 6.05
N PRO A 54 -15.34 1.38 7.14
CA PRO A 54 -15.22 0.13 7.88
C PRO A 54 -16.50 -0.20 8.64
N GLU A 55 -16.92 -1.47 8.67
CA GLU A 55 -18.18 -1.91 9.29
C GLU A 55 -18.36 -1.51 10.76
N GLY A 56 -17.27 -1.44 11.52
CA GLY A 56 -17.27 -1.09 12.94
C GLY A 56 -17.25 0.42 13.23
N LYS A 57 -17.01 1.28 12.23
CA LYS A 57 -16.97 2.74 12.44
C LYS A 57 -18.35 3.23 12.87
N LEU A 58 -18.41 4.14 13.84
CA LEU A 58 -19.68 4.70 14.31
C LEU A 58 -20.20 5.75 13.32
N VAL A 59 -21.51 5.80 13.11
CA VAL A 59 -22.13 6.79 12.21
C VAL A 59 -21.99 8.21 12.75
N SER A 60 -21.84 8.39 14.08
CA SER A 60 -21.53 9.69 14.68
C SER A 60 -20.19 10.29 14.26
N GLU A 61 -19.31 9.48 13.67
CA GLU A 61 -18.02 9.93 13.14
C GLU A 61 -18.08 10.31 11.64
N LEU A 62 -19.27 10.29 11.05
CA LEU A 62 -19.51 10.65 9.65
C LEU A 62 -20.14 12.04 9.57
N ASP A 63 -19.85 12.75 8.49
CA ASP A 63 -20.50 14.03 8.18
C ASP A 63 -21.81 13.76 7.44
N ALA A 64 -22.94 13.88 8.13
CA ALA A 64 -24.25 13.62 7.53
C ALA A 64 -24.63 14.61 6.41
N GLU A 65 -23.92 15.75 6.28
CA GLU A 65 -24.15 16.69 5.18
C GLU A 65 -23.53 16.21 3.87
N GLN A 66 -22.59 15.27 3.93
CA GLN A 66 -21.95 14.69 2.75
C GLN A 66 -22.65 13.39 2.34
N PRO A 67 -22.89 13.18 1.03
CA PRO A 67 -23.50 11.95 0.57
C PRO A 67 -22.56 10.77 0.81
N ILE A 68 -23.14 9.64 1.20
CA ILE A 68 -22.47 8.35 1.18
C ILE A 68 -22.67 7.78 -0.23
N PHE A 69 -21.61 7.28 -0.84
CA PHE A 69 -21.72 6.54 -2.09
C PHE A 69 -21.70 5.05 -1.79
N ALA A 70 -22.52 4.25 -2.46
CA ALA A 70 -22.55 2.81 -2.26
C ALA A 70 -22.55 2.02 -3.56
N VAL A 71 -21.87 0.88 -3.53
CA VAL A 71 -21.71 -0.02 -4.68
C VAL A 71 -21.99 -1.44 -4.23
N VAL A 72 -22.80 -2.15 -5.00
CA VAL A 72 -22.97 -3.59 -4.86
C VAL A 72 -21.76 -4.27 -5.48
N ALA A 73 -20.97 -4.96 -4.65
CA ALA A 73 -19.75 -5.62 -5.08
C ALA A 73 -19.77 -7.09 -4.65
N ARG A 74 -19.17 -7.96 -5.46
CA ARG A 74 -18.89 -9.35 -5.09
C ARG A 74 -17.48 -9.39 -4.51
N GLU A 75 -17.38 -9.27 -3.20
CA GLU A 75 -16.11 -9.22 -2.48
C GLU A 75 -16.15 -10.17 -1.27
N THR A 76 -15.04 -10.88 -1.06
CA THR A 76 -14.74 -11.61 0.16
C THR A 76 -14.49 -10.64 1.33
N ASP A 77 -14.63 -11.10 2.57
CA ASP A 77 -14.33 -10.26 3.73
C ASP A 77 -12.86 -9.81 3.78
N VAL A 78 -11.97 -10.63 3.23
CA VAL A 78 -10.55 -10.29 3.06
C VAL A 78 -10.35 -9.07 2.15
N GLU A 79 -11.05 -9.03 1.01
CA GLU A 79 -10.95 -7.91 0.07
C GLU A 79 -11.46 -6.61 0.70
N LYS A 80 -12.54 -6.68 1.49
CA LYS A 80 -13.05 -5.52 2.25
C LYS A 80 -12.02 -5.01 3.25
N LEU A 81 -11.41 -5.91 4.03
CA LEU A 81 -10.38 -5.56 5.00
C LEU A 81 -9.14 -4.96 4.33
N LEU A 82 -8.69 -5.52 3.21
CA LEU A 82 -7.56 -5.00 2.42
C LEU A 82 -7.80 -3.57 1.95
N GLN A 83 -9.02 -3.26 1.51
CA GLN A 83 -9.38 -1.90 1.08
C GLN A 83 -9.47 -0.92 2.24
N ALA A 84 -9.90 -1.38 3.42
CA ALA A 84 -9.98 -0.58 4.64
C ALA A 84 -8.63 -0.45 5.37
N ALA A 85 -7.62 -1.26 5.02
CA ALA A 85 -6.33 -1.31 5.72
C ALA A 85 -5.60 0.04 5.77
N GLY A 86 -5.76 0.90 4.75
CA GLY A 86 -5.18 2.25 4.74
C GLY A 86 -5.73 3.16 5.85
N SER A 87 -6.93 2.88 6.35
CA SER A 87 -7.59 3.62 7.41
C SER A 87 -7.36 3.01 8.81
N TYR A 88 -6.57 1.93 8.90
CA TYR A 88 -6.25 1.25 10.15
C TYR A 88 -5.64 2.21 11.18
N ASN A 89 -6.27 2.31 12.36
CA ASN A 89 -5.86 3.26 13.39
C ASN A 89 -4.45 3.00 13.93
N GLY A 90 -3.99 1.74 13.94
CA GLY A 90 -2.63 1.41 14.36
C GLY A 90 -1.56 2.07 13.49
N TYR A 91 -1.78 2.25 12.17
CA TYR A 91 -0.86 3.02 11.33
C TYR A 91 -0.82 4.50 11.69
N LYS A 92 -1.97 5.11 12.01
CA LYS A 92 -2.04 6.51 12.47
C LYS A 92 -1.26 6.70 13.76
N GLU A 93 -1.38 5.77 14.71
CA GLU A 93 -0.64 5.79 15.96
C GLU A 93 0.87 5.56 15.76
N LEU A 94 1.26 4.67 14.86
CA LEU A 94 2.67 4.47 14.48
C LEU A 94 3.29 5.73 13.90
N LEU A 95 2.57 6.43 13.01
CA LEU A 95 3.01 7.70 12.45
C LEU A 95 3.21 8.77 13.53
N LYS A 96 2.28 8.90 14.49
CA LYS A 96 2.43 9.83 15.62
C LYS A 96 3.63 9.51 16.51
N ARG A 97 3.98 8.23 16.65
CA ARG A 97 5.08 7.74 17.50
C ARG A 97 6.42 7.63 16.77
N ALA A 98 6.50 8.05 15.50
CA ALA A 98 7.73 7.98 14.73
C ALA A 98 8.89 8.73 15.43
N GLY A 99 10.00 8.02 15.67
CA GLY A 99 11.14 8.53 16.42
C GLY A 99 12.02 9.47 15.60
N SER A 100 12.83 10.30 16.26
CA SER A 100 13.80 11.17 15.58
C SER A 100 15.22 10.63 15.79
N PRO A 101 15.87 10.09 14.76
CA PRO A 101 17.20 9.51 14.89
C PRO A 101 18.22 10.60 15.21
N GLY A 102 19.03 10.40 16.27
CA GLY A 102 20.12 11.32 16.63
C GLY A 102 19.69 12.77 16.89
N GLY A 103 18.42 13.00 17.27
CA GLY A 103 17.88 14.35 17.49
C GLY A 103 17.51 15.12 16.23
N ALA A 104 17.61 14.52 15.04
CA ALA A 104 17.18 15.17 13.79
C ALA A 104 15.65 15.38 13.79
N THR A 105 15.21 16.61 14.03
CA THR A 105 13.79 16.94 14.20
C THR A 105 12.98 16.81 12.91
N ASN A 106 13.62 16.94 11.76
CA ASN A 106 13.01 16.82 10.44
C ASN A 106 13.02 15.39 9.88
N ILE A 107 13.60 14.42 10.59
CA ILE A 107 13.62 13.01 10.16
C ILE A 107 12.80 12.20 11.17
N LYS A 108 11.89 11.39 10.64
CA LYS A 108 10.95 10.59 11.43
C LYS A 108 11.05 9.14 10.99
N VAL A 109 11.42 8.25 11.90
CA VAL A 109 11.70 6.85 11.62
C VAL A 109 10.66 5.97 12.30
N ILE A 110 10.10 5.06 11.51
CA ILE A 110 9.27 3.95 11.98
C ILE A 110 10.07 2.67 11.70
N PRO A 111 10.68 2.05 12.72
CA PRO A 111 11.67 0.99 12.52
C PRO A 111 11.06 -0.31 12.00
N VAL A 112 9.78 -0.57 12.31
CA VAL A 112 9.05 -1.74 11.85
C VAL A 112 7.59 -1.34 11.62
N ILE A 113 7.08 -1.62 10.42
CA ILE A 113 5.68 -1.54 10.05
C ILE A 113 5.07 -2.94 10.23
N PRO A 114 3.89 -3.09 10.86
CA PRO A 114 3.21 -4.37 10.98
C PRO A 114 2.88 -4.94 9.59
N SER A 115 2.99 -6.26 9.44
CA SER A 115 2.65 -6.93 8.19
C SER A 115 1.16 -6.76 7.87
N ILE A 116 0.82 -6.84 6.58
CA ILE A 116 -0.58 -6.77 6.17
C ILE A 116 -1.44 -7.82 6.87
N LEU A 117 -0.95 -9.06 7.03
CA LEU A 117 -1.71 -10.12 7.68
C LEU A 117 -2.00 -9.80 9.16
N ALA A 118 -1.03 -9.22 9.88
CA ALA A 118 -1.24 -8.80 11.27
C ALA A 118 -2.26 -7.65 11.38
N VAL A 119 -2.25 -6.73 10.42
CA VAL A 119 -3.25 -5.64 10.37
C VAL A 119 -4.64 -6.18 10.08
N LEU A 120 -4.78 -7.09 9.12
CA LEU A 120 -6.07 -7.69 8.79
C LEU A 120 -6.61 -8.54 9.95
N GLU A 121 -5.74 -9.24 10.67
CA GLU A 121 -6.11 -9.98 11.88
C GLU A 121 -6.62 -9.03 12.98
N ASP A 122 -5.92 -7.93 13.24
CA ASP A 122 -6.35 -6.95 14.25
C ASP A 122 -7.68 -6.28 13.85
N MET A 123 -7.86 -5.96 12.56
CA MET A 123 -9.11 -5.37 12.05
C MET A 123 -10.29 -6.35 12.05
N GLY A 124 -10.05 -7.62 11.73
CA GLY A 124 -11.06 -8.67 11.66
C GLY A 124 -11.33 -9.39 12.98
N GLY A 125 -10.43 -9.25 13.96
CA GLY A 125 -10.46 -9.94 15.25
C GLY A 125 -10.11 -11.43 15.19
N LEU A 126 -9.74 -11.96 14.02
CA LEU A 126 -9.43 -13.37 13.78
C LEU A 126 -8.32 -13.49 12.72
N PRO A 127 -7.47 -14.54 12.77
CA PRO A 127 -6.48 -14.79 11.74
C PRO A 127 -7.10 -14.87 10.35
N VAL A 128 -6.54 -14.11 9.41
CA VAL A 128 -7.01 -14.06 8.02
C VAL A 128 -6.18 -14.99 7.14
N THR A 129 -6.84 -15.78 6.30
CA THR A 129 -6.17 -16.58 5.26
C THR A 129 -6.24 -15.84 3.94
N ILE A 130 -5.08 -15.54 3.35
CA ILE A 130 -4.97 -15.03 1.99
C ILE A 130 -4.29 -16.12 1.16
N GLU A 131 -4.95 -16.54 0.09
CA GLU A 131 -4.36 -17.51 -0.83
C GLU A 131 -3.00 -16.98 -1.32
N HIS A 132 -1.98 -17.83 -1.32
CA HIS A 132 -0.61 -17.51 -1.73
C HIS A 132 0.18 -16.50 -0.88
N LEU A 133 -0.34 -16.04 0.26
CA LEU A 133 0.37 -15.18 1.20
C LEU A 133 0.24 -15.70 2.63
N LYS A 134 1.36 -16.07 3.26
CA LYS A 134 1.37 -16.60 4.63
C LYS A 134 2.47 -15.98 5.48
N SER A 135 2.28 -15.97 6.80
CA SER A 135 3.33 -15.65 7.76
C SER A 135 4.25 -16.85 7.97
N THR A 136 5.54 -16.58 8.13
CA THR A 136 6.60 -17.54 8.46
C THR A 136 7.39 -17.02 9.67
N GLU A 137 8.35 -17.80 10.16
CA GLU A 137 9.28 -17.33 11.21
C GLU A 137 10.18 -16.17 10.76
N HIS A 138 10.35 -16.01 9.44
CA HIS A 138 11.23 -14.99 8.84
C HIS A 138 10.49 -13.74 8.37
N GLY A 139 9.15 -13.75 8.35
CA GLY A 139 8.32 -12.66 7.83
C GLY A 139 7.16 -13.17 7.00
N LEU A 140 6.96 -12.65 5.80
CA LEU A 140 5.94 -13.11 4.86
C LEU A 140 6.56 -13.97 3.75
N GLU A 141 5.84 -15.01 3.35
CA GLU A 141 6.13 -15.80 2.15
C GLU A 141 4.98 -15.60 1.15
N MET A 142 5.35 -15.23 -0.08
CA MET A 142 4.42 -14.89 -1.15
C MET A 142 4.69 -15.75 -2.39
N SER A 143 3.69 -16.48 -2.88
CA SER A 143 3.84 -17.43 -4.01
C SER A 143 3.17 -17.00 -5.31
N THR A 144 2.48 -15.84 -5.32
CA THR A 144 1.94 -15.20 -6.53
C THR A 144 2.17 -13.69 -6.48
N GLN A 145 1.93 -13.00 -7.59
CA GLN A 145 2.21 -11.56 -7.72
C GLN A 145 1.13 -10.67 -7.10
N GLY A 146 1.53 -9.45 -6.74
CA GLY A 146 0.61 -8.32 -6.55
C GLY A 146 0.02 -8.16 -5.15
N HIS A 147 0.40 -8.99 -4.19
CA HIS A 147 -0.12 -8.86 -2.83
C HIS A 147 0.27 -7.52 -2.22
N LEU A 148 -0.72 -6.84 -1.63
CA LEU A 148 -0.51 -5.64 -0.85
C LEU A 148 0.35 -5.96 0.39
N LEU A 149 1.41 -5.20 0.62
CA LEU A 149 2.28 -5.32 1.80
C LEU A 149 2.07 -4.18 2.79
N LEU A 150 1.86 -2.97 2.25
CA LEU A 150 1.56 -1.77 3.01
C LEU A 150 0.62 -0.89 2.17
N PRO A 151 -0.59 -0.56 2.66
CA PRO A 151 -1.48 0.38 1.97
C PRO A 151 -0.83 1.77 1.85
N ALA A 152 -1.35 2.58 0.91
CA ALA A 152 -1.04 4.00 0.92
C ALA A 152 -1.51 4.62 2.24
N LEU A 153 -0.69 5.47 2.85
CA LEU A 153 -0.98 6.06 4.16
C LEU A 153 -1.09 7.58 4.04
N ASN A 154 -2.08 8.16 4.72
CA ASN A 154 -2.14 9.60 4.96
C ASN A 154 -1.11 9.99 6.03
N ALA A 155 -0.15 10.85 5.68
CA ALA A 155 0.90 11.30 6.60
C ALA A 155 0.45 12.43 7.55
N GLU A 156 -0.79 12.92 7.45
CA GLU A 156 -1.34 13.98 8.29
C GLU A 156 -1.06 13.79 9.80
N PRO A 157 -1.24 12.60 10.42
CA PRO A 157 -0.94 12.43 11.85
C PRO A 157 0.52 12.78 12.21
N LEU A 158 1.46 12.49 11.31
CA LEU A 158 2.87 12.83 11.46
C LEU A 158 3.12 14.32 11.19
N LEU A 159 2.55 14.85 10.11
CA LEU A 159 2.75 16.21 9.64
C LEU A 159 2.20 17.24 10.64
N SER A 160 0.95 17.05 11.09
CA SER A 160 0.29 17.92 12.06
C SER A 160 1.02 17.98 13.39
N LEU A 161 1.51 16.83 13.89
CA LEU A 161 2.29 16.77 15.14
C LEU A 161 3.59 17.60 15.06
N ASN A 162 4.19 17.68 13.86
CA ASN A 162 5.43 18.40 13.63
C ASN A 162 5.22 19.81 13.04
N LYS A 163 3.96 20.27 12.94
CA LYS A 163 3.59 21.57 12.35
C LYS A 163 4.13 21.76 10.94
N LYS A 164 4.07 20.70 10.14
CA LYS A 164 4.50 20.68 8.73
C LYS A 164 3.29 20.44 7.85
N GLU A 165 3.30 21.01 6.65
CA GLU A 165 2.23 20.78 5.67
C GLU A 165 2.55 19.59 4.76
N ARG A 166 3.84 19.28 4.56
CA ARG A 166 4.33 18.24 3.64
C ARG A 166 5.64 17.64 4.12
N PHE A 167 5.94 16.44 3.64
CA PHE A 167 7.28 15.86 3.64
C PHE A 167 7.95 16.04 2.27
N SER A 168 9.27 16.13 2.26
CA SER A 168 10.09 16.24 1.05
C SER A 168 10.33 14.90 0.36
N LYS A 169 10.50 13.84 1.15
CA LYS A 169 10.68 12.46 0.67
C LYS A 169 10.38 11.44 1.77
N VAL A 170 10.11 10.20 1.36
CA VAL A 170 10.07 9.01 2.22
C VAL A 170 11.08 7.99 1.74
N VAL A 171 11.73 7.29 2.66
CA VAL A 171 12.60 6.15 2.40
C VAL A 171 11.94 4.90 2.95
N TYR A 172 11.62 3.95 2.07
CA TYR A 172 11.19 2.61 2.44
C TYR A 172 12.42 1.73 2.56
N ARG A 173 12.57 1.03 3.67
CA ARG A 173 13.56 -0.04 3.82
C ARG A 173 12.83 -1.37 3.82
N VAL A 174 12.97 -2.14 2.76
CA VAL A 174 12.29 -3.41 2.58
C VAL A 174 13.32 -4.53 2.53
N GLN A 175 13.14 -5.53 3.38
CA GLN A 175 13.93 -6.75 3.33
C GLN A 175 13.27 -7.76 2.41
N LEU A 176 13.99 -8.27 1.43
CA LEU A 176 13.46 -9.28 0.51
C LEU A 176 14.54 -10.23 -0.02
N ASN A 177 14.15 -11.46 -0.32
CA ASN A 177 14.96 -12.45 -1.03
C ASN A 177 14.05 -13.54 -1.63
N SER A 178 14.59 -14.37 -2.51
CA SER A 178 13.87 -15.50 -3.11
C SER A 178 14.86 -16.47 -3.75
N ASP A 179 14.44 -17.71 -3.97
CA ASP A 179 15.15 -18.68 -4.80
C ASP A 179 14.73 -18.64 -6.28
N ALA A 180 13.80 -17.76 -6.67
CA ALA A 180 13.36 -17.65 -8.06
C ALA A 180 14.45 -17.03 -8.96
N TYR A 181 15.20 -17.90 -9.63
CA TYR A 181 16.21 -17.52 -10.61
C TYR A 181 15.56 -16.97 -11.88
N ASN A 182 16.03 -15.80 -12.36
CA ASN A 182 15.59 -15.18 -13.62
C ASN A 182 14.07 -14.90 -13.71
N ARG A 183 13.43 -14.65 -12.57
CA ARG A 183 11.98 -14.45 -12.46
C ARG A 183 11.60 -13.13 -11.80
N GLY A 184 12.44 -12.11 -11.96
CA GLY A 184 12.12 -10.69 -11.72
C GLY A 184 11.27 -10.45 -10.48
N LEU A 185 11.88 -10.51 -9.30
CA LEU A 185 11.15 -10.40 -8.04
C LEU A 185 11.36 -9.03 -7.41
N GLY A 186 10.46 -8.59 -6.55
CA GLY A 186 10.75 -7.44 -5.71
C GLY A 186 9.49 -6.77 -5.20
N VAL A 187 9.41 -5.47 -5.42
CA VAL A 187 8.34 -4.65 -4.87
C VAL A 187 7.82 -3.62 -5.87
N VAL A 188 6.53 -3.30 -5.76
CA VAL A 188 5.90 -2.22 -6.51
C VAL A 188 5.56 -1.09 -5.57
N PHE A 189 5.94 0.11 -5.94
CA PHE A 189 5.47 1.34 -5.33
C PHE A 189 4.35 1.91 -6.17
N GLN A 190 3.17 2.04 -5.57
CA GLN A 190 2.00 2.59 -6.24
C GLN A 190 1.62 3.92 -5.59
N GLN A 191 1.38 4.92 -6.43
CA GLN A 191 0.89 6.23 -6.03
C GLN A 191 -0.38 6.09 -5.19
N SER A 192 -0.53 6.96 -4.19
CA SER A 192 -1.73 7.01 -3.37
C SER A 192 -2.96 7.35 -4.23
N PRO A 193 -4.09 6.63 -4.08
CA PRO A 193 -5.34 6.98 -4.77
C PRO A 193 -5.91 8.33 -4.30
N PHE A 194 -5.45 8.84 -3.15
CA PHE A 194 -5.85 10.12 -2.58
C PHE A 194 -5.08 11.32 -3.13
N MET A 195 -4.04 11.08 -3.94
CA MET A 195 -3.40 12.16 -4.67
C MET A 195 -4.34 12.66 -5.75
N ASP A 196 -4.45 13.98 -5.87
CA ASP A 196 -5.14 14.62 -6.97
C ASP A 196 -4.46 14.23 -8.29
N SER A 197 -5.05 13.24 -8.96
CA SER A 197 -4.58 12.65 -10.22
C SER A 197 -5.27 13.27 -11.43
N THR A 198 -5.97 14.40 -11.26
CA THR A 198 -6.69 15.10 -12.34
C THR A 198 -5.78 15.58 -13.47
N VAL A 199 -4.46 15.55 -13.28
CA VAL A 199 -3.48 15.95 -14.30
C VAL A 199 -2.35 14.93 -14.35
N ASP A 200 -2.43 13.97 -15.27
CA ASP A 200 -1.25 13.24 -15.71
C ASP A 200 -0.36 14.15 -16.59
N SER A 201 0.80 13.67 -17.03
CA SER A 201 1.70 14.40 -17.95
C SER A 201 1.09 14.75 -19.33
N LYS A 202 -0.19 14.39 -19.57
CA LYS A 202 -0.99 14.67 -20.78
C LYS A 202 -2.37 15.30 -20.45
N GLY A 203 -2.71 15.58 -19.19
CA GLY A 203 -3.98 16.17 -18.75
C GLY A 203 -5.20 15.24 -18.66
N LEU A 204 -5.05 13.91 -18.51
CA LEU A 204 -6.20 12.98 -18.37
C LEU A 204 -6.09 12.03 -17.15
N PRO A 205 -7.21 11.73 -16.46
CA PRO A 205 -7.23 10.80 -15.33
C PRO A 205 -7.02 9.36 -15.79
N SER A 206 -6.04 8.66 -15.23
CA SER A 206 -5.65 7.31 -15.61
C SER A 206 -5.84 6.34 -14.44
N TYR A 207 -6.95 5.60 -14.41
CA TYR A 207 -7.13 4.41 -13.59
C TYR A 207 -7.38 3.21 -14.52
N ILE A 208 -6.32 2.56 -15.02
CA ILE A 208 -6.43 1.24 -15.67
C ILE A 208 -5.23 0.40 -15.27
N TYR A 209 -5.47 -0.66 -14.50
CA TYR A 209 -4.55 -1.79 -14.33
C TYR A 209 -4.96 -2.86 -15.38
N ASN A 210 -4.13 -3.09 -16.40
CA ASN A 210 -4.49 -3.96 -17.55
C ASN A 210 -3.60 -5.20 -17.73
N GLY A 211 -2.74 -5.56 -16.78
CA GLY A 211 -2.02 -6.85 -16.83
C GLY A 211 -1.01 -7.01 -17.99
N TYR A 212 -0.76 -5.97 -18.78
CA TYR A 212 0.21 -5.96 -19.88
C TYR A 212 1.32 -4.94 -19.61
N GLY A 213 2.32 -5.29 -18.80
CA GLY A 213 3.52 -4.48 -18.59
C GLY A 213 3.28 -3.10 -17.95
N LEU A 214 4.13 -2.70 -17.01
CA LEU A 214 4.00 -1.41 -16.34
C LEU A 214 4.49 -0.23 -17.19
N GLU A 215 4.97 -0.44 -18.42
CA GLU A 215 5.48 0.63 -19.28
C GLU A 215 4.45 1.72 -19.60
N GLY A 216 3.15 1.44 -19.44
CA GLY A 216 2.06 2.42 -19.57
C GLY A 216 1.44 2.93 -18.26
N ASP A 217 1.65 2.24 -17.13
CA ASP A 217 1.05 2.63 -15.86
C ASP A 217 1.87 3.75 -15.21
N LYS A 218 1.32 4.97 -15.27
CA LYS A 218 1.97 6.17 -14.74
C LYS A 218 2.02 6.21 -13.22
N ASN A 219 1.19 5.41 -12.57
CA ASN A 219 0.94 5.50 -11.15
C ASN A 219 1.79 4.53 -10.34
N CYS A 220 2.73 3.81 -10.95
CA CYS A 220 3.58 2.90 -10.21
C CYS A 220 4.99 2.75 -10.78
N ASN A 221 5.88 2.19 -9.96
CA ASN A 221 7.16 1.64 -10.39
C ASN A 221 7.39 0.28 -9.72
N ALA A 222 7.69 -0.75 -10.51
CA ALA A 222 8.11 -2.05 -9.99
C ALA A 222 9.62 -2.16 -10.01
N ILE A 223 10.21 -2.46 -8.85
CA ILE A 223 11.61 -2.79 -8.71
C ILE A 223 11.74 -4.30 -8.84
N LYS A 224 12.39 -4.75 -9.90
CA LYS A 224 12.60 -6.18 -10.20
C LYS A 224 14.07 -6.52 -10.08
N PHE A 225 14.34 -7.60 -9.37
CA PHE A 225 15.65 -8.06 -8.94
C PHE A 225 15.76 -9.57 -9.19
N HIS A 226 16.96 -10.01 -9.59
CA HIS A 226 17.23 -11.39 -9.97
C HIS A 226 18.35 -11.96 -9.11
N PRO A 227 18.02 -12.56 -7.94
CA PRO A 227 19.02 -13.22 -7.10
C PRO A 227 19.62 -14.45 -7.81
N ALA A 228 20.85 -14.81 -7.45
CA ALA A 228 21.68 -15.87 -8.03
C ALA A 228 22.01 -15.74 -9.54
N MET A 229 21.52 -14.69 -10.21
CA MET A 229 21.90 -14.38 -11.58
C MET A 229 23.33 -13.82 -11.62
N GLU A 230 24.15 -14.33 -12.54
CA GLU A 230 25.54 -13.88 -12.71
C GLU A 230 25.59 -12.35 -12.92
N GLN A 231 26.47 -11.67 -12.17
CA GLN A 231 26.62 -10.20 -12.09
C GLN A 231 25.43 -9.43 -11.52
N GLY A 232 24.34 -10.14 -11.19
CA GLY A 232 23.09 -9.59 -10.70
C GLY A 232 22.42 -8.68 -11.72
N GLN A 233 21.11 -8.80 -11.88
CA GLN A 233 20.35 -7.83 -12.67
C GLN A 233 19.27 -7.19 -11.83
N LEU A 234 19.13 -5.89 -12.02
CA LEU A 234 18.05 -5.11 -11.44
C LEU A 234 17.49 -4.15 -12.48
N ARG A 235 16.17 -3.99 -12.48
CA ARG A 235 15.47 -2.96 -13.26
C ARG A 235 14.37 -2.30 -12.46
N VAL A 236 13.98 -1.11 -12.89
CA VAL A 236 12.79 -0.41 -12.42
C VAL A 236 11.86 -0.23 -13.61
N GLU A 237 10.73 -0.93 -13.62
CA GLU A 237 9.69 -0.77 -14.63
C GLU A 237 8.74 0.37 -14.25
N GLY A 238 8.05 0.94 -15.24
CA GLY A 238 7.18 2.11 -15.08
C GLY A 238 7.84 3.42 -15.47
N VAL A 239 7.10 4.52 -15.35
CA VAL A 239 7.53 5.85 -15.82
C VAL A 239 8.88 6.25 -15.24
N GLY A 240 9.77 6.71 -16.13
CA GLY A 240 11.10 7.19 -15.80
C GLY A 240 12.08 6.14 -15.30
N GLY A 241 11.65 4.88 -15.17
CA GLY A 241 12.48 3.75 -14.73
C GLY A 241 13.61 3.41 -15.71
N PHE A 242 14.27 2.28 -15.47
CA PHE A 242 15.40 1.82 -16.27
C PHE A 242 15.36 0.31 -16.46
N GLY A 243 15.81 -0.16 -17.62
CA GLY A 243 15.89 -1.60 -17.96
C GLY A 243 16.95 -2.36 -17.16
N ASN A 244 17.15 -3.64 -17.49
CA ASN A 244 18.13 -4.49 -16.78
C ASN A 244 19.50 -3.79 -16.71
N SER A 245 20.00 -3.67 -15.49
CA SER A 245 21.29 -3.07 -15.17
C SER A 245 22.09 -4.04 -14.33
N ASP A 246 23.35 -4.24 -14.72
CA ASP A 246 24.27 -5.08 -13.95
C ASP A 246 24.54 -4.45 -12.59
N MET A 247 24.50 -5.28 -11.54
CA MET A 247 24.69 -4.82 -10.17
C MET A 247 26.18 -4.71 -9.81
N GLY A 248 27.05 -5.36 -10.58
CA GLY A 248 28.49 -5.45 -10.33
C GLY A 248 28.86 -6.53 -9.32
N PHE A 249 27.89 -7.31 -8.86
CA PHE A 249 28.07 -8.47 -7.98
C PHE A 249 26.90 -9.44 -8.18
N THR A 250 27.13 -10.73 -7.91
CA THR A 250 26.07 -11.74 -7.94
C THR A 250 25.39 -11.80 -6.57
N PRO A 251 24.17 -11.23 -6.40
CA PRO A 251 23.43 -11.37 -5.15
C PRO A 251 23.10 -12.84 -4.87
N GLN A 252 23.37 -13.32 -3.66
CA GLN A 252 22.99 -14.68 -3.26
C GLN A 252 21.48 -14.82 -3.12
N ASN A 253 20.91 -15.92 -3.64
CA ASN A 253 19.51 -16.22 -3.39
C ASN A 253 19.24 -16.64 -1.94
N TRP A 254 17.96 -16.89 -1.63
CA TRP A 254 17.52 -17.19 -0.27
C TRP A 254 18.28 -18.37 0.35
N THR A 255 18.36 -19.49 -0.36
CA THR A 255 19.05 -20.69 0.09
C THR A 255 20.56 -20.48 0.21
N GLN A 256 21.22 -19.91 -0.81
CA GLN A 256 22.69 -19.72 -0.82
C GLN A 256 23.16 -18.72 0.24
N SER A 257 22.35 -17.74 0.58
CA SER A 257 22.67 -16.75 1.61
C SER A 257 22.52 -17.27 3.03
N GLY A 258 22.03 -18.50 3.21
CA GLY A 258 21.69 -19.04 4.54
C GLY A 258 20.47 -18.33 5.12
N HIS A 259 19.45 -18.08 4.30
CA HIS A 259 18.19 -17.43 4.69
C HIS A 259 18.38 -15.98 5.17
N LYS A 260 19.30 -15.24 4.53
CA LYS A 260 19.49 -13.80 4.78
C LYS A 260 18.70 -12.98 3.77
N PHE A 261 18.27 -11.80 4.19
CA PHE A 261 17.61 -10.84 3.31
C PHE A 261 18.60 -9.87 2.67
N HIS A 262 18.33 -9.48 1.43
CA HIS A 262 18.85 -8.23 0.89
C HIS A 262 18.05 -7.06 1.46
N SER A 263 18.66 -5.87 1.55
CA SER A 263 17.99 -4.65 2.01
C SER A 263 17.81 -3.66 0.87
N PHE A 264 16.56 -3.33 0.55
CA PHE A 264 16.20 -2.34 -0.46
C PHE A 264 15.82 -1.04 0.25
N GLU A 265 16.63 -0.01 0.07
CA GLU A 265 16.33 1.35 0.51
C GLU A 265 15.84 2.18 -0.68
N VAL A 266 14.54 2.46 -0.69
CA VAL A 266 13.86 3.12 -1.79
C VAL A 266 13.39 4.49 -1.34
N THR A 267 14.06 5.53 -1.84
CA THR A 267 13.68 6.92 -1.63
C THR A 267 12.69 7.35 -2.69
N ILE A 268 11.50 7.79 -2.26
CA ILE A 268 10.47 8.40 -3.11
C ILE A 268 10.36 9.88 -2.74
N GLY A 269 10.72 10.76 -3.68
CA GLY A 269 10.71 12.21 -3.50
C GLY A 269 9.40 12.85 -3.94
N ALA A 270 8.92 13.85 -3.20
CA ALA A 270 7.76 14.66 -3.62
C ALA A 270 8.07 15.52 -4.87
N ASP A 271 9.35 15.74 -5.19
CA ASP A 271 9.82 16.36 -6.43
C ASP A 271 9.97 15.35 -7.60
N GLY A 272 9.59 14.10 -7.36
CA GLY A 272 9.72 12.98 -8.28
C GLY A 272 11.13 12.42 -8.43
N LYS A 273 12.14 12.92 -7.69
CA LYS A 273 13.49 12.34 -7.73
C LYS A 273 13.56 11.13 -6.80
N ASN A 274 13.67 9.95 -7.40
CA ASN A 274 13.67 8.69 -6.68
C ASN A 274 15.06 8.06 -6.70
N ASN A 275 15.41 7.35 -5.63
CA ASN A 275 16.68 6.67 -5.51
C ASN A 275 16.48 5.26 -4.94
N LEU A 276 17.18 4.30 -5.51
CA LEU A 276 17.27 2.94 -5.03
C LEU A 276 18.70 2.71 -4.55
N ARG A 277 18.82 2.17 -3.34
CA ARG A 277 20.05 1.56 -2.83
C ARG A 277 19.73 0.13 -2.40
N VAL A 278 20.42 -0.84 -3.00
CA VAL A 278 20.33 -2.24 -2.58
C VAL A 278 21.60 -2.60 -1.83
N VAL A 279 21.44 -3.27 -0.69
CA VAL A 279 22.53 -3.88 0.08
C VAL A 279 22.42 -5.39 -0.03
N GLY A 280 23.44 -6.02 -0.60
CA GLY A 280 23.61 -7.46 -0.70
C GLY A 280 23.71 -8.14 0.67
N THR A 281 23.56 -9.47 0.70
CA THR A 281 23.65 -10.25 1.94
C THR A 281 25.07 -10.25 2.52
N GLU A 282 26.07 -9.95 1.70
CA GLU A 282 27.48 -9.86 2.09
C GLU A 282 27.98 -8.39 2.11
N GLY A 283 27.06 -7.42 2.07
CA GLY A 283 27.33 -6.00 2.25
C GLY A 283 27.64 -5.22 0.98
N GLU A 284 27.55 -5.84 -0.20
CA GLU A 284 27.70 -5.18 -1.49
C GLU A 284 26.61 -4.14 -1.71
N ILE A 285 26.90 -3.08 -2.48
CA ILE A 285 25.97 -1.96 -2.64
C ILE A 285 25.77 -1.66 -4.11
N PHE A 286 24.50 -1.69 -4.54
CA PHE A 286 24.05 -1.15 -5.82
C PHE A 286 23.26 0.14 -5.58
N LYS A 287 23.41 1.13 -6.47
CA LYS A 287 22.64 2.38 -6.43
C LYS A 287 22.19 2.81 -7.80
N LYS A 288 20.97 3.31 -7.91
CA LYS A 288 20.46 3.94 -9.13
C LYS A 288 19.36 4.94 -8.81
N SER A 289 19.15 5.90 -9.69
CA SER A 289 18.09 6.90 -9.57
C SER A 289 17.18 6.88 -10.79
N TRP A 290 15.96 7.36 -10.60
CA TRP A 290 14.98 7.55 -11.65
C TRP A 290 14.06 8.72 -11.30
N LYS A 291 13.21 9.13 -12.25
CA LYS A 291 12.28 10.25 -12.05
C LYS A 291 10.83 9.84 -12.27
N ASN A 292 10.04 9.84 -11.20
CA ASN A 292 8.59 9.68 -11.25
C ASN A 292 7.94 10.26 -9.99
N ILE A 293 6.82 10.94 -10.12
CA ILE A 293 6.09 11.49 -8.97
C ILE A 293 5.11 10.41 -8.48
N LEU A 294 5.43 9.78 -7.35
CA LEU A 294 4.58 8.78 -6.70
C LEU A 294 3.96 9.29 -5.37
N THR A 295 4.33 10.50 -4.95
CA THR A 295 3.86 11.15 -3.72
C THR A 295 3.75 12.65 -3.93
N ASP A 296 2.79 13.28 -3.25
CA ASP A 296 2.59 14.74 -3.19
C ASP A 296 3.20 15.37 -1.92
N GLY A 297 3.86 14.56 -1.08
CA GLY A 297 4.36 14.96 0.23
C GLY A 297 3.30 14.96 1.34
N LYS A 298 2.08 14.52 1.07
CA LYS A 298 1.02 14.27 2.07
C LYS A 298 0.67 12.81 2.19
N HIS A 299 0.81 12.06 1.09
CA HIS A 299 0.44 10.65 1.03
C HIS A 299 1.65 9.77 0.76
N LEU A 300 1.85 8.78 1.62
CA LEU A 300 2.87 7.74 1.44
C LEU A 300 2.37 6.72 0.40
N PRO A 301 3.17 6.36 -0.63
CA PRO A 301 2.82 5.34 -1.61
C PRO A 301 2.46 3.99 -0.98
N ALA A 302 1.60 3.22 -1.64
CA ALA A 302 1.38 1.82 -1.32
C ALA A 302 2.60 0.98 -1.76
N LEU A 303 2.81 -0.15 -1.07
CA LEU A 303 3.85 -1.13 -1.36
C LEU A 303 3.20 -2.50 -1.61
N HIS A 304 3.57 -3.13 -2.72
CA HIS A 304 3.12 -4.47 -3.09
C HIS A 304 4.31 -5.39 -3.30
N GLY A 305 4.14 -6.69 -3.05
CA GLY A 305 5.08 -7.71 -3.45
C GLY A 305 4.95 -8.01 -4.93
N TRP A 306 6.08 -8.22 -5.60
CA TRP A 306 6.11 -8.55 -7.03
C TRP A 306 6.86 -9.85 -7.30
N LEU A 307 6.29 -10.68 -8.17
CA LEU A 307 6.85 -11.95 -8.58
C LEU A 307 6.61 -12.17 -10.09
N ASP A 308 7.64 -12.03 -10.92
CA ASP A 308 7.51 -12.16 -12.37
C ASP A 308 7.51 -13.65 -12.77
N MET A 309 6.45 -14.11 -13.45
CA MET A 309 6.33 -15.47 -14.02
C MET A 309 6.28 -16.69 -13.07
N GLY A 310 5.89 -16.56 -11.80
CA GLY A 310 5.61 -17.70 -10.89
C GLY A 310 6.84 -18.58 -10.55
N GLY A 311 6.74 -19.61 -9.71
CA GLY A 311 7.81 -20.62 -9.54
C GLY A 311 8.25 -20.84 -8.09
N GLU A 312 9.03 -19.92 -7.55
CA GLU A 312 9.48 -19.96 -6.15
C GLU A 312 8.88 -18.78 -5.38
N ALA A 313 8.80 -18.90 -4.05
CA ALA A 313 8.22 -17.84 -3.25
C ALA A 313 9.16 -16.63 -3.08
N LEU A 314 8.59 -15.44 -2.98
CA LEU A 314 9.26 -14.24 -2.48
C LEU A 314 9.16 -14.23 -0.95
N MET A 315 10.32 -14.17 -0.30
CA MET A 315 10.44 -13.95 1.13
C MET A 315 10.54 -12.46 1.40
N LEU A 316 9.69 -11.95 2.29
CA LEU A 316 9.63 -10.55 2.69
C LEU A 316 9.86 -10.45 4.19
N GLY A 317 10.91 -9.74 4.57
CA GLY A 317 11.24 -9.48 5.96
C GLY A 317 10.58 -8.19 6.47
N LYS A 318 11.35 -7.40 7.23
CA LYS A 318 10.86 -6.16 7.82
C LYS A 318 10.68 -5.07 6.77
N ILE A 319 9.63 -4.27 6.95
CA ILE A 319 9.42 -2.98 6.29
C ILE A 319 9.62 -1.89 7.33
N ALA A 320 10.45 -0.90 7.02
CA ALA A 320 10.65 0.30 7.83
C ALA A 320 10.48 1.56 6.98
N LEU A 321 10.09 2.66 7.63
CA LEU A 321 9.90 3.95 6.97
C LEU A 321 10.80 5.01 7.61
N GLU A 322 11.32 5.91 6.78
CA GLU A 322 11.95 7.16 7.21
C GLU A 322 11.36 8.31 6.40
N VAL A 323 10.71 9.25 7.08
CA VAL A 323 10.03 10.39 6.46
C VAL A 323 10.84 11.66 6.74
N HIS A 324 11.20 12.38 5.68
CA HIS A 324 11.93 13.63 5.76
C HIS A 324 10.97 14.80 5.59
N LEU A 325 10.66 15.48 6.69
CA LEU A 325 9.76 16.61 6.74
C LEU A 325 10.34 17.83 5.99
N ALA A 326 9.50 18.57 5.27
CA ALA A 326 9.87 19.82 4.57
C ALA A 326 9.69 21.02 5.51
#